data_AF-A0A3A5UR68-F1
#
_entry.id   AF-A0A3A5UR68-F1
#
_cell.length_a   1.000
_cell.length_b   1.000
_cell.length_c   1.000
_cell.angle_alpha   90.00
_cell.angle_beta   90.00
_cell.angle_gamma   90.00
#
_symmetry.space_group_name_H-M   'P 1'
#
loop_
_entity.id
_entity.type
_entity.pdbx_description
1 polymer ?
#
loop_
_entity_poly.entity_id
_entity_poly.type
_entity_poly.pdbx_seq_one_letter_code
_entity_poly.pdbx_strand_id
1 'polypeptide(L)'
;MECLDSLDRNFGWMPAELVYCLESIKKQLTPSWLSEPPRNAPSVLRKQLRLLKQRLLRRVLEMDIASVAETGVFFLFATIAILGALGLVLAQRVAHSMLSLIFSFMAVSGIFILLGAEFLAAIQILVYLASVGLVVLFGIMLTRRQILEEDFE
;
A
#
# COMPACT_ATOMS: atom_id res chain seq x y z
N MET A 1 -21.12 -23.07 23.55
CA MET A 1 -21.30 -21.60 23.53
C MET A 1 -20.12 -20.85 24.17
N GLU A 2 -19.19 -21.52 24.89
CA GLU A 2 -18.13 -20.86 25.68
C GLU A 2 -16.77 -20.67 24.95
N CYS A 3 -16.64 -21.08 23.68
CA CYS A 3 -15.37 -20.91 22.93
C CYS A 3 -15.27 -19.60 22.13
N LEU A 4 -16.35 -18.81 22.03
CA LEU A 4 -16.41 -17.62 21.16
C LEU A 4 -15.97 -16.32 21.86
N ASP A 5 -15.74 -16.34 23.18
CA ASP A 5 -15.39 -15.14 23.97
C ASP A 5 -13.87 -14.99 24.26
N SER A 6 -13.08 -16.05 23.97
CA SER A 6 -11.64 -16.04 24.26
C SER A 6 -10.76 -15.68 23.05
N LEU A 7 -11.32 -15.65 21.83
CA LEU A 7 -10.60 -15.30 20.61
C LEU A 7 -10.74 -13.82 20.22
N ASP A 8 -11.33 -13.00 21.11
CA ASP A 8 -11.46 -11.54 20.96
C ASP A 8 -10.32 -10.78 21.69
N ARG A 9 -9.59 -11.43 22.62
CA ARG A 9 -8.65 -10.72 23.52
C ARG A 9 -7.18 -10.71 23.12
N ASN A 10 -6.76 -11.41 22.06
CA ASN A 10 -5.35 -11.47 21.62
C ASN A 10 -5.05 -10.67 20.33
N PHE A 11 -6.02 -9.86 19.86
CA PHE A 11 -6.00 -9.14 18.58
C PHE A 11 -5.30 -7.76 18.65
N GLY A 12 -4.31 -7.61 19.54
CA GLY A 12 -3.61 -6.33 19.77
C GLY A 12 -2.24 -6.19 19.11
N TRP A 13 -1.70 -7.28 18.54
CA TRP A 13 -0.33 -7.34 18.03
C TRP A 13 -0.25 -8.31 16.84
N MET A 14 -0.72 -7.90 15.65
CA MET A 14 -0.47 -8.69 14.43
C MET A 14 0.01 -7.80 13.28
N PRO A 15 1.15 -8.15 12.64
CA PRO A 15 1.71 -7.43 11.50
C PRO A 15 0.80 -7.56 10.27
N ALA A 16 0.83 -6.55 9.40
CA ALA A 16 0.01 -6.41 8.20
C ALA A 16 -0.04 -7.65 7.27
N GLU A 17 0.95 -8.54 7.37
CA GLU A 17 1.04 -9.83 6.67
C GLU A 17 -0.17 -10.75 6.92
N LEU A 18 -0.77 -10.73 8.12
CA LEU A 18 -1.87 -11.66 8.46
C LEU A 18 -3.22 -11.18 7.94
N VAL A 19 -3.40 -9.88 7.72
CA VAL A 19 -4.58 -9.31 7.02
C VAL A 19 -4.55 -9.70 5.55
N TYR A 20 -3.38 -9.65 4.90
CA TYR A 20 -3.20 -10.13 3.52
C TYR A 20 -3.49 -11.62 3.39
N CYS A 21 -3.04 -12.44 4.35
CA CYS A 21 -3.28 -13.88 4.34
C CYS A 21 -4.78 -14.22 4.53
N LEU A 22 -5.49 -13.48 5.40
CA LEU A 22 -6.93 -13.68 5.63
C LEU A 22 -7.78 -13.26 4.43
N GLU A 23 -7.44 -12.16 3.74
CA GLU A 23 -8.14 -11.70 2.54
C GLU A 23 -7.87 -12.64 1.35
N SER A 24 -6.68 -13.25 1.27
CA SER A 24 -6.35 -14.31 0.31
C SER A 24 -7.12 -15.62 0.59
N ILE A 25 -7.30 -15.98 1.86
CA ILE A 25 -8.16 -17.12 2.26
C ILE A 25 -9.63 -16.81 1.95
N LYS A 26 -10.09 -15.55 2.12
CA LYS A 26 -11.45 -15.11 1.79
C LYS A 26 -11.73 -15.11 0.29
N LYS A 27 -10.72 -14.80 -0.54
CA LYS A 27 -10.76 -14.94 -2.01
C LYS A 27 -10.77 -16.39 -2.49
N GLN A 28 -10.15 -17.31 -1.75
CA GLN A 28 -10.21 -18.76 -2.01
C GLN A 28 -11.54 -19.38 -1.59
N LEU A 29 -12.23 -18.81 -0.58
CA LEU A 29 -13.30 -19.48 0.13
C LEU A 29 -14.68 -18.81 -0.02
N THR A 30 -15.04 -18.38 -1.24
CA THR A 30 -16.44 -18.41 -1.73
C THR A 30 -16.53 -18.24 -3.27
N PRO A 31 -16.16 -19.25 -4.08
CA PRO A 31 -16.87 -19.47 -5.33
C PRO A 31 -18.21 -20.16 -5.00
N SER A 32 -19.32 -19.54 -5.37
CA SER A 32 -20.70 -20.04 -5.22
C SER A 32 -21.02 -21.27 -6.08
N TRP A 33 -20.06 -22.16 -6.32
CA TRP A 33 -20.15 -23.33 -7.20
C TRP A 33 -19.94 -24.66 -6.47
N LEU A 34 -20.53 -24.81 -5.28
CA LEU A 34 -20.80 -26.13 -4.71
C LEU A 34 -22.32 -26.41 -4.67
N SER A 35 -22.99 -26.15 -5.79
CA SER A 35 -24.28 -26.74 -6.11
C SER A 35 -24.17 -27.43 -7.46
N GLU A 36 -24.33 -28.75 -7.47
CA GLU A 36 -24.25 -29.62 -8.65
C GLU A 36 -25.07 -29.07 -9.84
N PRO A 37 -24.57 -29.11 -11.09
CA PRO A 37 -25.40 -28.78 -12.24
C PRO A 37 -26.40 -29.93 -12.49
N PRO A 38 -27.71 -29.65 -12.58
CA PRO A 38 -28.71 -30.68 -12.87
C PRO A 38 -28.53 -31.24 -14.28
N ARG A 39 -28.60 -32.57 -14.40
CA ARG A 39 -28.28 -33.40 -15.58
C ARG A 39 -29.24 -33.22 -16.79
N ASN A 40 -30.19 -32.28 -16.76
CA ASN A 40 -31.23 -32.12 -17.79
C ASN A 40 -31.52 -30.65 -18.18
N ALA A 41 -30.54 -29.93 -18.75
CA ALA A 41 -30.75 -28.52 -19.14
C ALA A 41 -31.58 -28.34 -20.44
N PRO A 42 -32.78 -27.69 -20.41
CA PRO A 42 -33.51 -27.31 -21.62
C PRO A 42 -32.74 -26.31 -22.52
N SER A 43 -32.97 -26.37 -23.83
CA SER A 43 -32.23 -25.67 -24.89
C SER A 43 -32.23 -24.13 -24.80
N VAL A 44 -33.20 -23.53 -24.09
CA VAL A 44 -33.31 -22.08 -23.83
C VAL A 44 -32.15 -21.55 -22.97
N LEU A 45 -31.58 -22.40 -22.11
CA LEU A 45 -30.55 -22.03 -21.14
C LEU A 45 -29.21 -21.73 -21.82
N ARG A 46 -28.92 -22.36 -22.96
CA ARG A 46 -27.67 -22.13 -23.71
C ARG A 46 -27.60 -20.75 -24.37
N LYS A 47 -28.75 -20.11 -24.65
CA LYS A 47 -28.79 -18.71 -25.14
C LYS A 47 -28.61 -17.74 -23.97
N GLN A 48 -29.32 -17.97 -22.86
CA GLN A 48 -29.16 -17.16 -21.64
C GLN A 48 -27.75 -17.24 -21.04
N LEU A 49 -27.16 -18.44 -21.01
CA LEU A 49 -25.80 -18.65 -20.53
C LEU A 49 -24.76 -17.92 -21.39
N ARG A 50 -24.98 -17.78 -22.71
CA ARG A 50 -24.10 -16.99 -23.57
C ARG A 50 -24.18 -15.50 -23.27
N LEU A 51 -25.38 -14.96 -23.05
CA LEU A 51 -25.58 -13.56 -22.67
C LEU A 51 -25.01 -13.26 -21.28
N LEU A 52 -25.22 -14.18 -20.32
CA LEU A 52 -24.71 -14.06 -18.96
C LEU A 52 -23.18 -14.23 -18.92
N LYS A 53 -22.62 -15.16 -19.71
CA LYS A 53 -21.17 -15.31 -19.91
C LYS A 53 -20.57 -14.06 -20.57
N GLN A 54 -21.24 -13.43 -21.54
CA GLN A 54 -20.80 -12.16 -22.13
C GLN A 54 -20.81 -11.00 -21.12
N ARG A 55 -21.83 -10.92 -20.25
CA ARG A 55 -21.86 -9.91 -19.16
C ARG A 55 -20.79 -10.18 -18.11
N LEU A 56 -20.57 -11.43 -17.73
CA LEU A 56 -19.49 -11.84 -16.82
C LEU A 56 -18.11 -11.54 -17.41
N LEU A 57 -17.86 -11.88 -18.68
CA LEU A 57 -16.59 -11.57 -19.34
C LEU A 57 -16.33 -10.06 -19.40
N ARG A 58 -17.37 -9.26 -19.65
CA ARG A 58 -17.26 -7.79 -19.65
C ARG A 58 -16.95 -7.23 -18.26
N ARG A 59 -17.55 -7.81 -17.20
CA ARG A 59 -17.25 -7.50 -15.79
C ARG A 59 -15.84 -7.92 -15.37
N VAL A 60 -15.36 -9.08 -15.83
CA VAL A 60 -14.01 -9.58 -15.54
C VAL A 60 -12.95 -8.68 -16.17
N LEU A 61 -13.18 -8.20 -17.40
CA LEU A 61 -12.27 -7.26 -18.08
C LEU A 61 -12.17 -5.90 -17.36
N GLU A 62 -13.28 -5.37 -16.82
CA GLU A 62 -13.24 -4.12 -16.03
C GLU A 62 -12.43 -4.26 -14.73
N MET A 63 -12.36 -5.46 -14.16
CA MET A 63 -11.61 -5.74 -12.93
C MET A 63 -10.09 -5.88 -13.19
N ASP A 64 -9.71 -6.29 -14.39
CA ASP A 64 -8.31 -6.48 -14.81
C ASP A 64 -7.58 -5.13 -14.92
N ILE A 65 -8.20 -4.12 -15.54
CA ILE A 65 -7.58 -2.80 -15.72
C ILE A 65 -7.33 -2.09 -14.37
N ALA A 66 -8.27 -2.22 -13.42
CA ALA A 66 -8.08 -1.69 -12.07
C ALA A 66 -6.89 -2.38 -11.38
N SER A 67 -6.79 -3.71 -11.46
CA SER A 67 -5.70 -4.46 -10.83
C SER A 67 -4.32 -4.17 -11.44
N VAL A 68 -4.25 -3.97 -12.76
CA VAL A 68 -3.02 -3.59 -13.46
C VAL A 68 -2.64 -2.14 -13.12
N ALA A 69 -3.62 -1.24 -13.00
CA ALA A 69 -3.38 0.13 -12.59
C ALA A 69 -2.85 0.22 -11.14
N GLU A 70 -3.44 -0.52 -10.20
CA GLU A 70 -2.95 -0.60 -8.82
C GLU A 70 -1.51 -1.10 -8.75
N THR A 71 -1.21 -2.19 -9.46
CA THR A 71 0.16 -2.76 -9.53
C THR A 71 1.15 -1.80 -10.18
N GLY A 72 0.75 -1.12 -11.27
CA GLY A 72 1.60 -0.14 -11.95
C GLY A 72 1.91 1.08 -11.08
N VAL A 73 0.91 1.61 -10.38
CA VAL A 73 1.07 2.75 -9.47
C VAL A 73 1.90 2.36 -8.25
N PHE A 74 1.74 1.14 -7.72
CA PHE A 74 2.58 0.61 -6.65
C PHE A 74 4.07 0.57 -7.06
N PHE A 75 4.38 -0.01 -8.22
CA PHE A 75 5.77 -0.05 -8.72
C PHE A 75 6.34 1.34 -8.97
N LEU A 76 5.52 2.28 -9.46
CA LEU A 76 5.93 3.67 -9.64
C LEU A 76 6.31 4.32 -8.30
N PHE A 77 5.46 4.25 -7.28
CA PHE A 77 5.78 4.81 -5.96
C PHE A 77 6.93 4.06 -5.28
N ALA A 78 7.02 2.74 -5.41
CA ALA A 78 8.10 1.95 -4.83
C ALA A 78 9.47 2.33 -5.43
N THR A 79 9.56 2.44 -6.76
CA THR A 79 10.80 2.86 -7.44
C THR A 79 11.17 4.29 -7.07
N ILE A 80 10.20 5.20 -6.99
CA ILE A 80 10.43 6.57 -6.52
C ILE A 80 10.93 6.60 -5.07
N ALA A 81 10.34 5.80 -4.17
CA ALA A 81 10.77 5.75 -2.77
C ALA A 81 12.22 5.27 -2.64
N ILE A 82 12.61 4.24 -3.40
CA ILE A 82 13.98 3.70 -3.44
C ILE A 82 14.95 4.73 -4.02
N LEU A 83 14.60 5.37 -5.15
CA LEU A 83 15.42 6.42 -5.75
C LEU A 83 15.59 7.62 -4.81
N GLY A 84 14.53 8.01 -4.10
CA GLY A 84 14.57 9.07 -3.08
C GLY A 84 15.46 8.70 -1.90
N ALA A 85 15.43 7.46 -1.44
CA ALA A 85 16.31 6.96 -0.37
C ALA A 85 17.78 6.86 -0.83
N LEU A 86 18.04 6.45 -2.07
CA LEU A 86 19.39 6.48 -2.65
C LEU A 86 19.88 7.92 -2.79
N GLY A 87 19.05 8.83 -3.29
CA GLY A 87 19.36 10.25 -3.41
C GLY A 87 19.65 10.93 -2.07
N LEU A 88 18.99 10.50 -1.00
CA LEU A 88 19.25 10.96 0.37
C LEU A 88 20.69 10.65 0.79
N VAL A 89 21.14 9.41 0.58
CA VAL A 89 22.47 8.92 1.00
C VAL A 89 23.59 9.42 0.08
N LEU A 90 23.32 9.52 -1.23
CA LEU A 90 24.32 9.89 -2.23
C LEU A 90 24.51 11.41 -2.37
N ALA A 91 23.59 12.23 -1.86
CA ALA A 91 23.67 13.67 -1.99
C ALA A 91 24.80 14.29 -1.16
N GLN A 92 25.77 14.89 -1.85
CA GLN A 92 26.88 15.63 -1.22
C GLN A 92 26.46 16.96 -0.60
N ARG A 93 25.33 17.52 -1.06
CA ARG A 93 24.78 18.77 -0.55
C ARG A 93 23.59 18.45 0.34
N VAL A 94 23.66 18.95 1.57
CA VAL A 94 22.61 18.82 2.60
C VAL A 94 21.22 19.20 2.05
N ALA A 95 21.13 20.30 1.30
CA ALA A 95 19.87 20.76 0.72
C ALA A 95 19.25 19.74 -0.25
N HIS A 96 20.06 19.08 -1.09
CA HIS A 96 19.58 18.04 -2.00
C HIS A 96 19.18 16.77 -1.26
N SER A 97 19.95 16.39 -0.23
CA SER A 97 19.64 15.24 0.63
C SER A 97 18.26 15.40 1.28
N MET A 98 17.97 16.59 1.81
CA MET A 98 16.69 16.90 2.44
C MET A 98 15.50 16.87 1.48
N LEU A 99 15.64 17.43 0.26
CA LEU A 99 14.59 17.35 -0.75
C LEU A 99 14.29 15.89 -1.13
N SER A 100 15.34 15.06 -1.23
CA SER A 100 15.20 13.62 -1.52
C SER A 100 14.49 12.87 -0.38
N LEU A 101 14.68 13.28 0.88
CA LEU A 101 13.98 12.73 2.05
C LEU A 101 12.46 12.96 1.95
N ILE A 102 12.05 14.21 1.68
CA ILE A 102 10.64 14.60 1.57
C ILE A 102 9.97 13.81 0.44
N PHE A 103 10.65 13.65 -0.69
CA PHE A 103 10.14 12.89 -1.83
C PHE A 103 9.95 11.40 -1.49
N SER A 104 10.89 10.80 -0.75
CA SER A 104 10.80 9.42 -0.28
C SER A 104 9.61 9.21 0.67
N PHE A 105 9.40 10.10 1.65
CA PHE A 105 8.24 10.01 2.56
C PHE A 105 6.89 10.25 1.87
N MET A 106 6.84 11.15 0.88
CA MET A 106 5.65 11.32 0.03
C MET A 106 5.31 10.04 -0.74
N ALA A 107 6.31 9.36 -1.29
CA ALA A 107 6.10 8.11 -2.00
C ALA A 107 5.60 6.99 -1.07
N VAL A 108 6.14 6.89 0.14
CA VAL A 108 5.66 5.94 1.18
C VAL A 108 4.22 6.26 1.59
N SER A 109 3.87 7.53 1.76
CA SER A 109 2.47 7.92 2.03
C SER A 109 1.54 7.53 0.88
N GLY A 110 1.98 7.66 -0.38
CA GLY A 110 1.24 7.19 -1.55
C GLY A 110 0.98 5.68 -1.49
N ILE A 111 1.99 4.89 -1.10
CA ILE A 111 1.85 3.44 -0.91
C ILE A 111 0.81 3.13 0.18
N PHE A 112 0.79 3.85 1.31
CA PHE A 112 -0.23 3.64 2.34
C PHE A 112 -1.66 3.96 1.87
N ILE A 113 -1.83 4.97 1.01
CA ILE A 113 -3.14 5.25 0.38
C ILE A 113 -3.56 4.07 -0.52
N LEU A 114 -2.63 3.52 -1.31
CA LEU A 114 -2.90 2.34 -2.15
C LEU A 114 -3.28 1.11 -1.34
N LEU A 115 -2.73 0.95 -0.13
CA LEU A 115 -3.08 -0.15 0.77
C LEU A 115 -4.43 0.05 1.49
N GLY A 116 -5.14 1.16 1.25
CA GLY A 116 -6.37 1.51 1.97
C GLY A 116 -6.13 1.95 3.41
N ALA A 117 -4.88 2.23 3.80
CA ALA A 117 -4.49 2.67 5.13
C ALA A 117 -4.44 4.20 5.23
N GLU A 118 -5.57 4.85 4.99
CA GLU A 118 -5.71 6.31 4.93
C GLU A 118 -5.29 7.03 6.23
N PHE A 119 -5.63 6.47 7.40
CA PHE A 119 -5.19 7.01 8.69
C PHE A 119 -3.67 6.94 8.86
N LEU A 120 -3.05 5.84 8.43
CA LEU A 120 -1.60 5.66 8.52
C LEU A 120 -0.87 6.60 7.55
N ALA A 121 -1.42 6.82 6.35
CA ALA A 121 -0.94 7.81 5.41
C ALA A 121 -0.99 9.23 5.99
N ALA A 122 -2.10 9.59 6.66
CA ALA A 122 -2.22 10.88 7.33
C ALA A 122 -1.17 11.07 8.43
N ILE A 123 -0.95 10.05 9.27
CA ILE A 123 0.11 10.06 10.29
C ILE A 123 1.49 10.17 9.63
N GLN A 124 1.73 9.48 8.51
CA GLN A 124 3.00 9.54 7.80
C GLN A 124 3.34 10.99 7.41
N ILE A 125 2.37 11.72 6.87
CA ILE A 125 2.58 13.12 6.49
C ILE A 125 2.72 14.01 7.73
N LEU A 126 1.81 13.90 8.70
CA LEU A 126 1.79 14.77 9.88
C LEU A 126 3.01 14.57 10.79
N VAL A 127 3.43 13.34 11.00
CA VAL A 127 4.52 13.02 11.95
C VAL A 127 5.86 12.98 11.24
N TYR A 128 6.01 12.24 10.13
CA TYR A 128 7.32 12.11 9.50
C TYR A 128 7.69 13.31 8.65
N LEU A 129 6.77 13.84 7.83
CA LEU A 129 7.07 14.97 6.96
C LEU A 129 7.21 16.28 7.76
N ALA A 130 6.28 16.55 8.68
CA ALA A 130 6.23 17.82 9.39
C ALA A 130 6.95 17.83 10.75
N SER A 131 6.84 16.78 11.57
CA SER A 131 7.49 16.77 12.89
C SER A 131 8.94 16.30 12.79
N VAL A 132 9.17 15.02 12.45
CA VAL A 132 10.51 14.43 12.41
C VAL A 132 11.36 15.09 11.33
N GLY A 133 10.81 15.29 10.13
CA GLY A 133 11.50 15.93 9.01
C GLY A 133 11.99 17.34 9.34
N LEU A 134 11.12 18.19 9.91
CA LEU A 134 11.49 19.55 10.28
C LEU A 134 12.52 19.58 11.42
N VAL A 135 12.42 18.68 12.40
CA VAL A 135 13.42 18.56 13.48
C VAL A 135 14.79 18.16 12.91
N VAL A 136 14.84 17.19 11.99
CA VAL A 136 16.09 16.80 11.32
C VAL A 136 16.62 17.95 10.48
N LEU A 137 15.75 18.68 9.76
CA LEU A 137 16.10 19.89 9.01
C LEU A 137 16.79 20.94 9.89
N PHE A 138 16.18 21.27 11.03
CA PHE A 138 16.76 22.19 12.01
C PHE A 138 18.06 21.65 12.61
N GLY A 139 18.12 20.37 12.96
CA GLY A 139 19.33 19.75 13.54
C GLY A 139 20.53 19.84 12.61
N ILE A 140 20.34 19.57 11.31
CA ILE A 140 21.43 19.65 10.33
C ILE A 140 21.84 21.11 10.09
N MET A 141 20.89 22.05 10.04
CA MET A 141 21.22 23.49 9.90
C MET A 141 22.03 24.01 11.10
N LEU A 142 21.68 23.62 12.32
CA LEU A 142 22.41 24.01 13.54
C LEU A 142 23.82 23.39 13.57
N THR A 143 23.93 22.10 13.23
CA THR A 143 25.21 21.38 13.23
C THR A 143 26.18 21.94 12.17
N ARG A 144 25.68 22.28 10.98
CA ARG A 144 26.53 22.82 9.90
C ARG A 144 27.22 24.13 10.29
N ARG A 145 26.58 24.95 11.14
CA ARG A 145 27.17 26.22 11.57
C ARG A 145 28.35 26.03 12.52
N GLN A 146 28.33 24.99 13.37
CA GLN A 146 29.36 24.74 14.38
C GLN A 146 30.71 24.35 13.75
N ILE A 147 30.69 23.58 12.64
CA ILE A 147 31.91 23.05 11.99
C ILE A 147 32.71 24.15 11.27
N LEU A 148 32.08 25.29 10.93
CA LEU A 148 32.74 26.38 10.20
C LEU A 148 33.52 27.36 11.10
N GLU A 149 33.37 27.25 12.42
CA GLU A 149 33.92 28.21 13.39
C GLU A 149 35.16 27.66 14.13
N GLU A 150 35.45 26.35 14.02
CA GLU A 150 36.64 25.71 14.61
C GLU A 150 37.89 25.72 13.71
N ASP A 151 37.83 26.29 12.50
CA ASP A 151 38.96 26.38 11.55
C ASP A 151 39.71 27.74 11.60
N PHE A 152 39.47 28.58 12.63
CA PHE A 152 40.08 29.92 12.78
C PHE A 152 41.01 30.11 14.00
N GLU A 153 41.54 29.04 14.59
CA GLU A 153 42.71 29.10 15.49
C GLU A 153 43.93 28.35 14.93
#